data_AF-A0A1U7VDU7-F1
#
_entry.id   AF-A0A1U7VDU7-F1
#
_cell.length_a   1.000
_cell.length_b   1.000
_cell.length_c   1.000
_cell.angle_alpha   90.00
_cell.angle_beta   90.00
_cell.angle_gamma   90.00
#
_symmetry.space_group_name_H-M   'P 1'
#
loop_
_entity.id
_entity.type
_entity.pdbx_description
1 polymer ?
#
loop_
_entity_poly.entity_id
_entity_poly.type
_entity_poly.pdbx_seq_one_letter_code
_entity_poly.pdbx_strand_id
1 'polypeptide(L)'
;MDFTCKESDAEESLSPGVFELPGEPAVVINGLPPTSSSADTVLPCPTVTDAEPRKNSGFGQWLEGREVRKLFGDKYYFGKVTEFDEEVGWFRVKYEDGDFEDLEWHELEQILQPLDITIPLKTLASKIIKRKQRSTQKSGKSEGRTRNQGVKLKKTV
;
A
#
# COMPACT_ATOMS: atom_id res chain seq x y z
N MET A 1 -44.93 18.12 42.71
CA MET A 1 -45.63 16.95 43.25
C MET A 1 -45.45 15.85 42.21
N ASP A 2 -44.60 14.92 42.62
CA ASP A 2 -44.32 13.59 42.10
C ASP A 2 -45.49 12.90 41.39
N PHE A 3 -45.17 12.07 40.37
CA PHE A 3 -45.66 10.68 40.31
C PHE A 3 -44.65 9.79 39.57
N THR A 4 -44.02 8.92 40.36
CA THR A 4 -43.25 7.73 39.96
C THR A 4 -44.21 6.59 39.58
N CYS A 5 -44.00 5.92 38.45
CA CYS A 5 -44.52 4.57 38.14
C CYS A 5 -43.46 3.85 37.28
N LYS A 6 -42.55 3.07 37.90
CA LYS A 6 -42.62 1.62 38.16
C LYS A 6 -42.28 0.75 36.95
N GLU A 7 -41.04 0.26 37.02
CA GLU A 7 -40.51 -0.96 36.43
C GLU A 7 -41.37 -2.18 36.81
N SER A 8 -41.63 -3.05 35.83
CA SER A 8 -42.06 -4.43 36.07
C SER A 8 -41.49 -5.31 34.98
N ASP A 9 -40.36 -5.91 35.33
CA ASP A 9 -39.77 -7.11 34.76
C ASP A 9 -40.78 -8.26 34.89
N ALA A 10 -41.14 -8.90 33.77
CA ALA A 10 -41.94 -10.12 33.75
C ALA A 10 -41.46 -10.97 32.57
N GLU A 11 -40.36 -11.67 32.82
CA GLU A 11 -39.86 -12.82 32.09
C GLU A 11 -40.95 -13.90 31.97
N GLU A 12 -41.72 -13.87 30.88
CA GLU A 12 -42.60 -14.98 30.51
C GLU A 12 -41.79 -16.00 29.71
N SER A 13 -41.12 -16.89 30.46
CA SER A 13 -40.40 -18.07 29.96
C SER A 13 -41.36 -19.00 29.20
N LEU A 14 -41.45 -18.81 27.88
CA LEU A 14 -42.10 -19.77 27.00
C LEU A 14 -41.16 -20.97 26.83
N SER A 15 -41.62 -22.12 27.31
CA SER A 15 -40.98 -23.42 27.08
C SER A 15 -40.68 -23.63 25.59
N PRO A 16 -39.51 -24.18 25.22
CA PRO A 16 -39.11 -24.33 23.82
C PRO A 16 -40.14 -25.19 23.07
N GLY A 17 -40.98 -24.53 22.28
CA GLY A 17 -41.97 -25.19 21.44
C GLY A 17 -41.25 -25.89 20.29
N VAL A 18 -41.35 -27.21 20.22
CA VAL A 18 -40.91 -27.98 19.05
C VAL A 18 -42.01 -27.87 18.02
N PHE A 19 -41.75 -27.12 16.94
CA PHE A 19 -42.65 -26.96 15.82
C PHE A 19 -42.14 -27.80 14.65
N GLU A 20 -42.91 -28.79 14.19
CA GLU A 20 -42.61 -29.53 12.96
C GLU A 20 -42.98 -28.68 11.75
N LEU A 21 -41.96 -28.12 11.09
CA LEU A 21 -42.08 -27.47 9.79
C LEU A 21 -41.72 -28.50 8.70
N PRO A 22 -42.52 -28.67 7.63
CA PRO A 22 -42.18 -29.59 6.56
C PRO A 22 -41.04 -29.01 5.71
N GLY A 23 -39.86 -29.66 5.78
CA GLY A 23 -38.60 -29.20 5.21
C GLY A 23 -37.58 -28.87 6.31
N GLU A 24 -36.35 -29.36 6.15
CA GLU A 24 -35.18 -29.41 7.06
C GLU A 24 -35.28 -28.76 8.48
N PRO A 25 -34.81 -29.45 9.54
CA PRO A 25 -34.97 -28.98 10.92
C PRO A 25 -34.27 -27.63 11.17
N ALA A 26 -35.05 -26.61 11.54
CA ALA A 26 -34.56 -25.29 11.90
C ALA A 26 -34.62 -25.08 13.42
N VAL A 27 -33.55 -24.55 14.01
CA VAL A 27 -33.46 -24.20 15.43
C VAL A 27 -33.71 -22.70 15.60
N VAL A 28 -34.70 -22.34 16.43
CA VAL A 28 -35.01 -20.94 16.76
C VAL A 28 -34.09 -20.47 17.89
N ILE A 29 -33.26 -19.47 17.62
CA ILE A 29 -32.37 -18.86 18.62
C ILE A 29 -33.07 -17.62 19.19
N ASN A 30 -33.59 -17.71 20.41
CA ASN A 30 -34.21 -16.58 21.12
C ASN A 30 -33.16 -15.60 21.67
N GLY A 31 -32.52 -14.83 20.79
CA GLY A 31 -31.63 -13.76 21.22
C GLY A 31 -30.82 -13.11 20.10
N LEU A 32 -31.48 -12.29 19.27
CA LEU A 32 -30.79 -11.20 18.58
C LEU A 32 -31.03 -9.91 19.39
N PRO A 33 -30.00 -9.10 19.69
CA PRO A 33 -30.24 -7.78 20.28
C PRO A 33 -31.12 -6.96 19.32
N PRO A 34 -32.11 -6.21 19.81
CA PRO A 34 -33.04 -5.48 18.96
C PRO A 34 -32.26 -4.45 18.13
N THR A 35 -32.16 -4.72 16.83
CA THR A 35 -31.66 -3.73 15.88
C THR A 35 -32.78 -2.73 15.66
N SER A 36 -32.49 -1.45 15.93
CA SER A 36 -33.40 -0.36 15.62
C SER A 36 -33.70 -0.36 14.12
N SER A 37 -34.87 -0.89 13.79
CA SER A 37 -35.72 -0.59 12.65
C SER A 37 -35.23 0.52 11.72
N SER A 38 -34.74 0.16 10.54
CA SER A 38 -35.56 0.23 9.31
C SER A 38 -34.78 -0.25 8.07
N ALA A 39 -35.47 -1.09 7.29
CA ALA A 39 -35.26 -1.45 5.88
C ALA A 39 -33.96 -2.19 5.46
N ASP A 40 -34.18 -3.46 5.10
CA ASP A 40 -33.45 -4.31 4.17
C ASP A 40 -32.38 -3.63 3.30
N THR A 41 -31.14 -4.07 3.43
CA THR A 41 -30.27 -4.30 2.25
C THR A 41 -29.28 -5.42 2.56
N VAL A 42 -29.26 -6.39 1.65
CA VAL A 42 -28.28 -7.45 1.43
C VAL A 42 -26.88 -7.07 1.91
N LEU A 43 -26.22 -8.01 2.62
CA LEU A 43 -24.85 -7.88 3.12
C LEU A 43 -23.94 -7.16 2.11
N PRO A 44 -23.47 -5.93 2.42
CA PRO A 44 -22.41 -5.32 1.64
C PRO A 44 -21.13 -6.08 1.99
N CYS A 45 -20.50 -6.71 0.99
CA CYS A 45 -19.03 -6.76 0.97
C CYS A 45 -18.58 -5.35 1.34
N PRO A 46 -17.64 -5.14 2.28
CA PRO A 46 -17.38 -3.84 2.88
C PRO A 46 -17.29 -2.80 1.78
N THR A 47 -18.42 -2.15 1.56
CA THR A 47 -18.52 -1.04 0.64
C THR A 47 -17.68 -0.04 1.38
N VAL A 48 -16.61 0.40 0.73
CA VAL A 48 -15.81 1.51 1.16
C VAL A 48 -16.81 2.64 1.33
N THR A 49 -17.38 2.73 2.53
CA THR A 49 -18.10 3.89 2.98
C THR A 49 -17.11 5.00 2.78
N ASP A 50 -17.64 6.10 2.29
CA ASP A 50 -17.08 7.44 2.13
C ASP A 50 -16.52 8.01 3.46
N ALA A 51 -15.85 7.18 4.25
CA ALA A 51 -14.84 7.59 5.19
C ALA A 51 -13.70 8.11 4.32
N GLU A 52 -13.64 9.44 4.18
CA GLU A 52 -12.47 10.24 3.86
C GLU A 52 -11.27 9.35 3.56
N PRO A 53 -10.81 9.23 2.29
CA PRO A 53 -9.74 8.32 1.93
C PRO A 53 -8.63 8.64 2.90
N ARG A 54 -8.38 7.73 3.86
CA ARG A 54 -7.26 7.86 4.79
C ARG A 54 -6.10 7.96 3.83
N LYS A 55 -5.59 9.17 3.61
CA LYS A 55 -4.57 9.43 2.61
C LYS A 55 -3.53 8.40 2.93
N ASN A 56 -3.36 7.42 2.03
CA ASN A 56 -2.40 6.36 2.20
C ASN A 56 -1.05 7.06 2.01
N SER A 57 -0.67 7.90 2.99
CA SER A 57 0.46 8.81 2.96
C SER A 57 1.67 7.90 2.98
N GLY A 58 2.31 7.77 1.82
CA GLY A 58 3.35 6.77 1.58
C GLY A 58 3.10 5.80 0.43
N PHE A 59 1.85 5.60 -0.04
CA PHE A 59 1.60 4.62 -1.11
C PHE A 59 2.28 5.01 -2.42
N GLY A 60 2.23 6.29 -2.77
CA GLY A 60 2.90 6.80 -3.97
C GLY A 60 4.40 6.61 -3.91
N GLN A 61 5.03 6.93 -2.77
CA GLN A 61 6.47 6.74 -2.56
C GLN A 61 6.91 5.26 -2.67
N TRP A 62 6.02 4.30 -2.38
CA TRP A 62 6.35 2.86 -2.56
C TRP A 62 6.48 2.43 -4.03
N LEU A 63 6.00 3.25 -4.95
CA LEU A 63 6.06 2.97 -6.39
C LEU A 63 7.37 3.46 -7.01
N GLU A 64 8.15 4.29 -6.30
CA GLU A 64 9.47 4.70 -6.76
C GLU A 64 10.38 3.50 -7.01
N GLY A 65 11.08 3.52 -8.13
CA GLY A 65 11.95 2.45 -8.58
C GLY A 65 11.23 1.28 -9.26
N ARG A 66 9.89 1.25 -9.30
CA ARG A 66 9.13 0.28 -10.11
C ARG A 66 9.40 0.48 -11.59
N GLU A 67 9.37 -0.62 -12.32
CA GLU A 67 9.55 -0.62 -13.78
C GLU A 67 8.20 -0.45 -14.46
N VAL A 68 8.18 0.32 -15.55
CA VAL A 68 7.01 0.54 -16.39
C VAL A 68 7.33 0.14 -17.83
N ARG A 69 6.29 -0.14 -18.60
CA ARG A 69 6.37 -0.39 -20.04
C ARG A 69 5.19 0.29 -20.74
N LYS A 70 5.47 1.37 -21.46
CA LYS A 70 4.47 2.14 -22.21
C LYS A 70 4.61 1.90 -23.70
N LEU A 71 3.49 1.87 -24.41
CA LEU A 71 3.44 1.80 -25.87
C LEU A 71 3.34 3.24 -26.41
N PHE A 72 4.30 3.66 -27.20
CA PHE A 72 4.27 4.93 -27.92
C PHE A 72 4.33 4.65 -29.42
N GLY A 73 3.24 4.99 -30.13
CA GLY A 73 3.06 4.56 -31.51
C GLY A 73 3.10 3.03 -31.61
N ASP A 74 4.06 2.51 -32.36
CA ASP A 74 4.23 1.07 -32.60
C ASP A 74 5.35 0.43 -31.76
N LYS A 75 5.95 1.16 -30.82
CA LYS A 75 7.11 0.69 -30.04
C LYS A 75 6.88 0.79 -28.53
N TYR A 76 7.29 -0.26 -27.81
CA TYR A 76 7.35 -0.24 -26.36
C TYR A 76 8.63 0.43 -25.86
N TYR A 77 8.47 1.24 -24.82
CA TYR A 77 9.53 1.90 -24.10
C TYR A 77 9.49 1.47 -22.64
N PHE A 78 10.66 1.10 -22.11
CA PHE A 78 10.82 0.74 -20.72
C PHE A 78 11.23 1.97 -19.92
N GLY A 79 10.64 2.11 -18.73
CA GLY A 79 10.93 3.23 -17.85
C GLY A 79 10.95 2.80 -16.39
N LYS A 80 11.27 3.77 -15.55
CA LYS A 80 11.28 3.63 -14.10
C LYS A 80 10.63 4.84 -13.45
N VAL A 81 9.77 4.59 -12.48
CA VAL A 81 9.23 5.65 -11.62
C VAL A 81 10.40 6.21 -10.81
N THR A 82 10.67 7.51 -10.91
CA THR A 82 11.80 8.15 -10.24
C THR A 82 11.40 8.95 -9.02
N GLU A 83 10.20 9.52 -9.01
CA GLU A 83 9.74 10.45 -7.98
C GLU A 83 8.21 10.45 -7.91
N PHE A 84 7.66 10.62 -6.71
CA PHE A 84 6.24 10.85 -6.48
C PHE A 84 6.03 12.20 -5.78
N ASP A 85 5.17 13.03 -6.37
CA ASP A 85 4.74 14.29 -5.78
C ASP A 85 3.45 14.06 -4.98
N GLU A 86 3.53 14.12 -3.65
CA GLU A 86 2.39 13.90 -2.74
C GLU A 86 1.41 15.09 -2.73
N GLU A 87 1.82 16.28 -3.17
CA GLU A 87 0.97 17.46 -3.19
C GLU A 87 -0.08 17.37 -4.31
N VAL A 88 0.37 16.98 -5.51
CA VAL A 88 -0.49 16.82 -6.70
C VAL A 88 -0.89 15.37 -6.99
N GLY A 89 -0.21 14.38 -6.40
CA GLY A 89 -0.47 12.97 -6.65
C GLY A 89 0.07 12.45 -7.97
N TRP A 90 1.13 13.10 -8.49
CA TRP A 90 1.71 12.80 -9.80
C TRP A 90 3.00 11.97 -9.66
N PHE A 91 3.26 11.15 -10.67
CA PHE A 91 4.41 10.26 -10.73
C PHE A 91 5.32 10.64 -11.88
N ARG A 92 6.58 10.92 -11.58
CA ARG A 92 7.58 11.14 -12.61
C ARG A 92 8.18 9.81 -13.05
N VAL A 93 8.11 9.52 -14.34
CA VAL A 93 8.72 8.35 -14.97
C VAL A 93 9.86 8.81 -15.86
N LYS A 94 11.00 8.13 -15.78
CA LYS A 94 12.10 8.25 -16.73
C LYS A 94 12.13 7.05 -17.66
N TYR A 95 12.08 7.28 -18.97
CA TYR A 95 12.19 6.25 -19.99
C TYR A 95 13.65 6.00 -20.42
N GLU A 96 13.86 4.90 -21.15
CA GLU A 96 15.18 4.46 -21.63
C GLU A 96 15.82 5.38 -22.69
N ASP A 97 15.01 6.14 -23.42
CA ASP A 97 15.44 7.17 -24.37
C ASP A 97 15.95 8.45 -23.68
N GLY A 98 15.74 8.56 -22.37
CA GLY A 98 16.18 9.68 -21.55
C GLY A 98 15.09 10.71 -21.29
N ASP A 99 13.92 10.56 -21.90
CA ASP A 99 12.78 11.44 -21.69
C ASP A 99 12.08 11.17 -20.35
N PHE A 100 11.34 12.18 -19.90
CA PHE A 100 10.56 12.12 -18.67
C PHE A 100 9.11 12.46 -18.96
N GLU A 101 8.21 11.83 -18.21
CA GLU A 101 6.78 12.09 -18.26
C GLU A 101 6.23 12.07 -16.83
N ASP A 102 5.38 13.03 -16.53
CA ASP A 102 4.65 13.08 -15.27
C ASP A 102 3.25 12.49 -15.52
N LEU A 103 2.87 11.47 -14.75
CA LEU A 103 1.67 10.65 -14.95
C LEU A 103 0.77 10.66 -13.72
N GLU A 104 -0.54 10.59 -13.94
CA GLU A 104 -1.49 10.33 -12.85
C GLU A 104 -1.51 8.83 -12.47
N TRP A 105 -2.03 8.50 -11.28
CA TRP A 105 -2.11 7.11 -10.80
C TRP A 105 -2.76 6.16 -11.81
N HIS A 106 -3.87 6.57 -12.41
CA HIS A 106 -4.66 5.74 -13.32
C HIS A 106 -3.93 5.46 -14.65
N GLU A 107 -3.05 6.37 -15.09
CA GLU A 107 -2.19 6.17 -16.26
C GLU A 107 -1.00 5.27 -15.91
N LEU A 108 -0.38 5.52 -14.75
CA LEU A 108 0.75 4.73 -14.26
C LEU A 108 0.36 3.26 -14.05
N GLU A 109 -0.81 3.00 -13.46
CA GLU A 109 -1.32 1.66 -13.19
C GLU A 109 -1.38 0.80 -14.46
N GLN A 110 -1.76 1.40 -15.59
CA GLN A 110 -1.89 0.70 -16.88
C GLN A 110 -0.54 0.27 -17.47
N ILE A 111 0.54 0.98 -17.15
CA ILE A 111 1.88 0.74 -17.70
C ILE A 111 2.84 0.07 -16.71
N LEU A 112 2.45 -0.09 -15.45
CA LEU A 112 3.28 -0.73 -14.43
C LEU A 112 3.55 -2.19 -14.75
N GLN A 113 4.82 -2.59 -14.63
CA GLN A 113 5.14 -4.01 -14.73
C GLN A 113 4.72 -4.79 -13.48
N PRO A 114 4.24 -6.03 -13.64
CA PRO A 114 3.95 -6.92 -12.53
C PRO A 114 5.17 -7.15 -11.65
N LEU A 115 4.96 -7.26 -10.33
CA LEU A 115 6.00 -7.72 -9.43
C LEU A 115 6.21 -9.22 -9.59
N ASP A 116 7.47 -9.64 -9.59
CA ASP A 116 7.80 -11.06 -9.52
C ASP A 116 7.67 -11.58 -8.08
N ILE A 117 6.47 -12.02 -7.73
CA ILE A 117 6.16 -12.64 -6.43
C ILE A 117 6.69 -14.08 -6.33
N THR A 118 7.26 -14.64 -7.40
CA THR A 118 7.85 -15.99 -7.36
C THR A 118 9.19 -16.00 -6.63
N ILE A 119 9.81 -14.83 -6.46
CA ILE A 119 11.08 -14.68 -5.74
C ILE A 119 10.87 -15.04 -4.26
N PRO A 120 11.52 -16.09 -3.75
CA PRO A 120 11.34 -16.51 -2.36
C PRO A 120 11.78 -15.41 -1.38
N LEU A 121 11.03 -15.25 -0.28
CA LEU A 121 11.33 -14.26 0.77
C LEU A 121 12.76 -14.41 1.33
N LYS A 122 13.25 -15.66 1.44
CA LYS A 122 14.63 -15.96 1.86
C LYS A 122 15.67 -15.26 0.96
N THR A 123 15.42 -15.24 -0.35
CA THR A 123 16.28 -14.62 -1.34
C THR A 123 16.23 -13.09 -1.23
N LEU A 124 15.04 -12.52 -1.07
CA LEU A 124 14.86 -11.07 -0.88
C LEU A 124 15.54 -10.57 0.41
N ALA A 125 15.28 -11.22 1.54
CA ALA A 125 15.89 -10.89 2.82
C ALA A 125 17.42 -10.92 2.75
N SER A 126 17.98 -11.97 2.13
CA SER A 126 19.43 -12.11 1.93
C SER A 126 20.02 -10.97 1.06
N LYS A 127 19.32 -10.54 0.01
CA LYS A 127 19.75 -9.42 -0.86
C LYS A 127 19.77 -8.10 -0.08
N ILE A 128 18.78 -7.86 0.78
CA ILE A 128 18.70 -6.63 1.59
C ILE A 128 19.84 -6.58 2.60
N ILE A 129 20.09 -7.66 3.34
CA ILE A 129 21.18 -7.73 4.33
C ILE A 129 22.54 -7.51 3.65
N LYS A 130 22.80 -8.17 2.52
CA LYS A 130 24.04 -8.01 1.75
C LYS A 130 24.24 -6.58 1.23
N ARG A 131 23.18 -5.89 0.79
CA ARG A 131 23.26 -4.47 0.37
C ARG A 131 23.70 -3.57 1.53
N LYS A 132 23.12 -3.75 2.72
CA LYS A 132 23.47 -2.95 3.91
C LYS A 132 24.93 -3.14 4.35
N GLN A 133 25.48 -4.35 4.20
CA GLN A 133 26.91 -4.60 4.50
C GLN A 133 27.86 -3.96 3.47
N ARG A 134 27.46 -3.82 2.20
CA ARG A 134 28.30 -3.16 1.18
C ARG A 134 28.35 -1.64 1.35
N SER A 135 27.29 -1.01 1.84
CA SER A 135 27.29 0.43 2.11
C SER A 135 28.23 0.82 3.26
N THR A 136 28.40 -0.05 4.27
CA THR A 136 29.32 0.22 5.39
C THR A 136 30.80 0.03 5.04
N GLN A 137 31.12 -0.73 3.98
CA GLN A 137 32.51 -0.89 3.54
C GLN A 137 33.00 0.21 2.57
N LYS A 138 32.09 0.96 1.94
CA LYS A 138 32.46 2.01 0.97
C LYS A 138 32.88 3.33 1.63
N SER A 139 32.60 3.52 2.92
CA SER A 139 33.00 4.73 3.68
C SER A 139 34.43 4.69 4.24
N GLY A 140 35.21 3.62 3.98
CA GLY A 140 36.51 3.40 4.62
C GLY A 140 37.75 3.43 3.70
N LYS A 141 37.68 3.95 2.47
CA LYS A 141 38.85 3.93 1.57
C LYS A 141 38.98 5.21 0.72
N SER A 142 39.36 6.31 1.37
CA SER A 142 40.03 7.44 0.72
C SER A 142 41.10 8.02 1.65
N GLU A 143 42.20 7.29 1.82
CA GLU A 143 43.44 7.85 2.35
C GLU A 143 44.52 7.85 1.27
N GLY A 144 44.97 9.07 0.93
CA GLY A 144 46.36 9.39 0.62
C GLY A 144 46.95 8.91 -0.71
N ARG A 145 46.87 9.76 -1.75
CA ARG A 145 47.99 9.87 -2.70
C ARG A 145 48.08 11.24 -3.37
N THR A 146 48.45 12.25 -2.58
CA THR A 146 48.94 13.53 -3.11
C THR A 146 50.28 13.28 -3.80
N ARG A 147 50.30 13.42 -5.13
CA ARG A 147 51.54 13.40 -5.94
C ARG A 147 52.26 14.74 -5.77
N ASN A 148 53.37 14.73 -5.04
CA ASN A 148 54.29 15.86 -4.98
C ASN A 148 54.90 16.11 -6.37
N GLN A 149 54.54 17.23 -7.02
CA GLN A 149 55.27 17.73 -8.19
C GLN A 149 56.40 18.63 -7.70
N GLY A 150 57.63 18.15 -7.85
CA GLY A 150 58.84 18.93 -7.58
C GLY A 150 59.01 20.04 -8.62
N VAL A 151 58.82 21.29 -8.21
CA VAL A 151 59.16 22.45 -9.03
C VAL A 151 60.67 22.72 -8.86
N LYS A 152 61.46 22.34 -9.87
CA LYS A 152 62.88 22.67 -9.95
C LYS A 152 63.03 24.09 -10.48
N LEU A 153 63.25 25.07 -9.59
CA LEU A 153 63.63 26.42 -9.99
C LEU A 153 65.03 26.39 -10.63
N LYS A 154 65.09 26.91 -11.85
CA LYS A 154 66.30 27.08 -12.64
C LYS A 154 66.75 28.51 -12.41
N LYS A 155 67.88 28.68 -11.72
CA LYS A 155 68.52 29.96 -11.46
C LYS A 155 69.14 30.45 -12.78
N THR A 156 68.70 31.62 -13.26
CA THR A 156 69.31 32.29 -14.41
C THR A 156 70.20 33.42 -13.89
N VAL A 157 71.43 33.41 -14.42
CA VAL A 157 72.52 34.41 -14.46
C VAL A 157 72.45 35.59 -13.49
#